data_AF-A0A3N5HJC9-F1
#
_entry.id   AF-A0A3N5HJC9-F1
#
_cell.length_a   1.000
_cell.length_b   1.000
_cell.length_c   1.000
_cell.angle_alpha   90.00
_cell.angle_beta   90.00
_cell.angle_gamma   90.00
#
_symmetry.space_group_name_H-M   'P 1'
#
loop_
_entity.id
_entity.type
_entity.pdbx_description
1 polymer ?
#
loop_
_entity_poly.entity_id
_entity_poly.type
_entity_poly.pdbx_seq_one_letter_code
_entity_poly.pdbx_strand_id
1 'polypeptide(L)' 'YRSRAVIDPRGVLGELGVSVPSDTEVRVWDSTAEIRYLVLPERPAGTEGMSEEQLAALVTRDAMIGVAKVQPPAGAAR' A
#
# COMPACT_ATOMS: atom_id res chain seq x y z
N TYR A 1 -11.40 -1.13 13.50
CA TYR A 1 -10.38 -1.62 12.56
C TYR A 1 -10.45 -3.13 12.34
N ARG A 2 -10.10 -4.00 13.32
CA ARG A 2 -9.95 -5.46 13.12
C ARG A 2 -11.13 -6.16 12.43
N SER A 3 -12.35 -6.00 12.92
CA SER A 3 -13.55 -6.60 12.29
C SER A 3 -13.90 -5.94 10.95
N ARG A 4 -13.86 -4.61 10.88
CA ARG A 4 -14.18 -3.84 9.68
C ARG A 4 -13.22 -4.07 8.53
N ALA A 5 -11.93 -4.25 8.80
CA ALA A 5 -10.93 -4.50 7.76
C ALA A 5 -11.21 -5.79 6.98
N VAL A 6 -11.89 -6.77 7.59
CA VAL A 6 -12.30 -8.01 6.92
C VAL A 6 -13.66 -7.86 6.22
N ILE A 7 -14.61 -7.14 6.83
CA ILE A 7 -15.99 -7.00 6.34
C ILE A 7 -16.12 -5.96 5.23
N ASP A 8 -15.45 -4.82 5.38
CA ASP A 8 -15.49 -3.66 4.48
C ASP A 8 -14.06 -3.08 4.31
N PRO A 9 -13.16 -3.81 3.62
CA PRO A 9 -11.79 -3.36 3.45
C PRO A 9 -11.69 -2.07 2.65
N ARG A 10 -12.57 -1.88 1.64
CA ARG A 10 -12.55 -0.68 0.78
C ARG A 10 -12.99 0.57 1.54
N GLY A 11 -14.03 0.48 2.39
CA GLY A 11 -14.43 1.60 3.25
C GLY A 11 -13.36 1.97 4.26
N VAL A 12 -12.69 0.99 4.88
CA VAL A 12 -11.56 1.24 5.79
C VAL A 12 -10.39 1.91 5.07
N LEU A 13 -10.02 1.46 3.86
CA LEU A 13 -8.99 2.12 3.06
C LEU A 13 -9.38 3.55 2.67
N GLY A 14 -10.65 3.79 2.32
CA GLY A 14 -11.17 5.12 2.02
C GLY A 14 -11.09 6.10 3.19
N GLU A 15 -11.39 5.64 4.42
CA GLU A 15 -11.22 6.44 5.65
C GLU A 15 -9.75 6.83 5.90
N LEU A 16 -8.80 6.02 5.42
CA LEU A 16 -7.36 6.28 5.49
C LEU A 16 -6.83 7.05 4.26
N GLY A 17 -7.72 7.49 3.36
CA GLY A 17 -7.35 8.25 2.16
C GLY A 17 -6.82 7.40 1.00
N VAL A 18 -6.93 6.07 1.06
CA VAL A 18 -6.53 5.17 -0.03
C VAL A 18 -7.72 4.80 -0.89
N SER A 19 -7.72 5.31 -2.12
CA SER A 19 -8.69 4.90 -3.14
C SER A 19 -8.16 3.71 -3.93
N VAL A 20 -8.99 2.66 -4.01
CA VAL A 20 -8.74 1.46 -4.82
C VAL A 20 -9.81 1.39 -5.91
N PRO A 21 -9.42 1.30 -7.19
CA PRO A 21 -10.38 1.16 -8.30
C PRO A 21 -11.33 -0.01 -8.11
N SER A 22 -12.56 0.11 -8.63
CA SER A 22 -13.62 -0.90 -8.46
C SER A 22 -13.30 -2.25 -9.12
N ASP A 23 -12.50 -2.23 -10.18
CA ASP A 23 -12.02 -3.39 -10.92
C ASP A 23 -10.78 -4.05 -10.28
N THR A 24 -10.17 -3.40 -9.29
CA THR A 24 -9.00 -3.94 -8.57
C THR A 24 -9.47 -4.83 -7.41
N GLU A 25 -8.97 -6.06 -7.35
CA GLU A 25 -9.24 -6.99 -6.25
C GLU A 25 -8.57 -6.52 -4.95
N VAL A 26 -9.29 -6.63 -3.81
CA VAL A 26 -8.75 -6.34 -2.47
C VAL A 26 -8.76 -7.63 -1.66
N ARG A 27 -7.57 -8.07 -1.22
CA ARG A 27 -7.40 -9.26 -0.36
C ARG A 27 -6.91 -8.84 1.01
N VAL A 28 -7.55 -9.37 2.05
CA VAL A 28 -7.23 -9.09 3.44
C VAL A 28 -6.56 -10.31 4.05
N TRP A 29 -5.35 -10.13 4.58
CA TRP A 29 -4.62 -11.17 5.29
C TRP A 29 -4.73 -10.93 6.80
N ASP A 30 -5.53 -11.74 7.48
CA ASP A 30 -5.57 -11.77 8.94
C ASP A 30 -4.42 -12.65 9.46
N SER A 31 -3.42 -12.02 10.08
CA SER A 31 -2.23 -12.73 10.56
C SER A 31 -2.58 -13.56 11.80
N THR A 32 -2.68 -14.88 11.66
CA THR A 32 -2.74 -15.81 12.78
C THR A 32 -1.32 -16.06 13.34
N ALA A 33 -1.21 -16.67 14.53
CA ALA A 33 -0.01 -16.62 15.36
C ALA A 33 1.30 -17.06 14.67
N GLU A 34 1.24 -17.92 13.65
CA GLU A 34 2.39 -18.60 13.06
C GLU A 34 2.99 -17.90 11.84
N ILE A 35 2.23 -17.05 11.14
CA ILE A 35 2.69 -16.39 9.91
C ILE A 35 2.64 -14.87 10.08
N ARG A 36 3.63 -14.18 9.50
CA ARG A 36 3.67 -12.73 9.37
C ARG A 36 3.71 -12.37 7.91
N TYR A 37 2.86 -11.44 7.51
CA TYR A 37 2.76 -10.94 6.15
C TYR A 37 3.37 -9.53 6.07
N LEU A 38 3.91 -9.23 4.90
CA LEU A 38 4.32 -7.90 4.48
C LEU A 38 3.71 -7.64 3.11
N VAL A 39 3.17 -6.45 2.89
CA VAL A 39 2.81 -6.00 1.55
C VAL A 39 4.07 -5.48 0.86
N LEU A 40 4.38 -6.02 -0.32
CA LEU A 40 5.34 -5.40 -1.24
C LEU A 40 4.56 -4.38 -2.08
N PRO A 41 4.74 -3.07 -1.87
CA PRO A 41 4.00 -2.07 -2.62
C PRO A 41 4.42 -2.04 -4.09
N GLU A 42 3.49 -1.62 -4.94
CA GLU A 42 3.77 -1.32 -6.35
C GLU A 42 4.80 -0.19 -6.46
N ARG A 43 5.72 -0.31 -7.41
CA ARG A 43 6.70 0.73 -7.72
C ARG A 43 5.96 1.95 -8.31
N PRO A 44 6.10 3.15 -7.73
CA PRO A 44 5.43 4.33 -8.29
C PRO A 44 6.11 4.77 -9.58
N ALA A 45 5.33 5.39 -10.47
CA ALA A 45 5.83 5.99 -11.71
C ALA A 45 6.88 7.09 -11.44
N GLY A 46 7.75 7.34 -12.43
CA GLY A 46 8.77 8.38 -12.33
C GLY A 46 9.95 8.01 -11.43
N THR A 47 10.12 6.71 -11.17
CA THR A 47 11.23 6.18 -10.38
C THR A 47 12.21 5.33 -11.18
N GLU A 48 12.07 5.26 -12.50
CA GLU A 48 12.75 4.31 -13.40
C GLU A 48 14.28 4.33 -13.24
N GLY A 49 14.87 5.51 -13.00
CA GLY A 49 16.30 5.70 -12.82
C GLY A 49 16.80 5.75 -11.37
N MET A 50 15.94 5.47 -10.39
CA MET A 50 16.32 5.49 -8.97
C MET A 50 17.12 4.24 -8.59
N SER A 51 18.10 4.40 -7.69
CA SER A 51 18.80 3.29 -7.07
C SER A 51 17.90 2.53 -6.09
N GLU A 52 18.37 1.37 -5.62
CA GLU A 52 17.68 0.59 -4.60
C GLU A 52 17.46 1.39 -3.32
N GLU A 53 18.49 2.09 -2.83
CA GLU A 53 18.43 2.89 -1.61
C GLU A 53 17.42 4.04 -1.75
N GLN A 54 17.36 4.64 -2.94
CA GLN A 54 16.42 5.71 -3.23
C GLN A 54 14.98 5.18 -3.28
N LEU A 55 14.75 3.99 -3.86
CA LEU A 55 13.43 3.34 -3.86
C LEU A 55 13.01 2.94 -2.43
N ALA A 56 13.92 2.37 -1.66
CA ALA A 56 13.67 1.99 -0.27
C ALA A 56 13.26 3.19 0.59
N ALA A 57 13.85 4.37 0.34
CA ALA A 57 13.49 5.61 1.04
C ALA A 57 12.05 6.09 0.77
N LEU A 58 11.41 5.64 -0.32
CA LEU A 58 10.00 5.94 -0.60
C LEU A 58 9.03 5.00 0.15
N VAL A 59 9.49 3.80 0.51
CA VAL A 59 8.63 2.78 1.12
C VAL A 59 8.39 3.11 2.59
N THR A 60 7.12 3.33 2.93
CA THR A 60 6.70 3.60 4.31
C THR A 60 6.18 2.33 4.99
N ARG A 61 6.14 2.35 6.32
CA ARG A 61 5.48 1.30 7.12
C ARG A 61 4.05 1.05 6.65
N ASP A 62 3.29 2.12 6.41
CA ASP A 62 1.87 2.01 6.06
C ASP A 62 1.67 1.39 4.68
N ALA A 63 2.60 1.65 3.74
CA ALA A 63 2.62 0.95 2.45
C ALA A 63 2.92 -0.54 2.61
N MET A 64 3.83 -0.89 3.53
CA MET A 64 4.14 -2.29 3.85
C MET A 64 3.04 -3.03 4.65
N ILE A 65 2.12 -2.29 5.28
CA ILE A 65 0.90 -2.84 5.89
C ILE A 65 -0.22 -2.99 4.84
N GLY A 66 -0.16 -2.23 3.74
CA GLY A 66 -1.19 -2.19 2.70
C GLY A 66 -2.28 -1.14 2.91
N VAL A 67 -2.03 -0.15 3.77
CA VAL A 67 -2.97 0.94 4.09
C VAL A 67 -2.52 2.30 3.56
N ALA A 68 -1.48 2.32 2.73
CA ALA A 68 -1.03 3.48 1.97
C ALA A 68 -0.44 3.04 0.63
N LYS A 69 -0.45 3.92 -0.38
CA LYS A 69 0.34 3.75 -1.60
C LYS A 69 1.66 4.51 -1.45
N VAL A 70 2.73 3.96 -2.03
CA VAL A 70 3.98 4.69 -2.19
C VAL A 70 3.75 5.81 -3.17
N GLN A 71 4.09 7.04 -2.77
CA GLN A 71 3.88 8.21 -3.62
C GLN A 71 5.03 8.35 -4.61
N PRO A 72 4.74 8.77 -5.86
CA PRO A 72 5.79 9.20 -6.78
C PRO A 72 6.64 10.32 -6.17
N PRO A 73 7.94 10.38 -6.49
CA PRO A 73 8.80 11.47 -6.04
C PRO A 73 8.25 12.82 -6.56
N ALA A 74 8.43 13.88 -5.75
CA ALA A 74 7.99 15.23 -6.10
C ALA A 74 8.68 15.69 -7.38
N GLY A 75 7.95 15.67 -8.50
CA GLY A 75 8.47 15.99 -9.85
C GLY A 75 8.02 15.03 -10.95
N ALA A 76 7.46 13.87 -10.61
CA ALA A 76 6.97 12.88 -11.57
C ALA A 76 5.61 13.23 -12.22
N ALA A 77 4.87 14.21 -11.70
CA ALA A 77 3.63 14.68 -12.30
C ALA A 77 3.93 15.71 -13.40
N ARG A 78 4.07 15.25 -14.64
CA ARG A 78 3.97 16.06 -15.85
C ARG A 78 3.15 15.33 -16.90
#